data_AF-A0A919N6W7-F1
#
_entry.id   AF-A0A919N6W7-F1
#
_cell.length_a   1.000
_cell.length_b   1.000
_cell.length_c   1.000
_cell.angle_alpha   90.00
_cell.angle_beta   90.00
_cell.angle_gamma   90.00
#
_symmetry.space_group_name_H-M   'P 1'
#
loop_
_entity.id
_entity.type
_entity.pdbx_description
1 polymer ?
#
loop_
_entity_poly.entity_id
_entity_poly.type
_entity_poly.pdbx_seq_one_letter_code
_entity_poly.pdbx_strand_id
1 'polypeptide(L)'
;MRNHLLPAVTRRALILGGAGAAALAAVPGVAASPSTRTGSWATAPEAAAPDSPPLAADRTVRQVVHLSLGGTAPAIRFTNVYGTAPVRLGRVWAGLRAGGPDSAAMWPATIRPVTFGGRSGAVLPAGGTLLGDPVSDLPVAAGDNLVISFHLPESDRIETLNKHSYQRNHILTGDVAAVPDPGGGVVTAGYLLLGGVSVDTPGPSSAVVAFGDSITCGAGSTVGANRRWPDLLAARIGAAGLPVGVLNAGIGGNRLLPAADVPDAAGAIGPAAVRRFAGDVLAQPGATHVITLIGVNDLGHGVGATALIAGHRRLIARARAAGVSVFGGTVLPFAGSVYDEPAHRAARNRLNQWIREGGEFDAVIDFAAAVRDPASPERLWHGYDSGDHLHPNDAGALALAAAVPLTLFQPPKRDGSPAPTRRISGTPPDRSTTVVGSVPHSPESTTASSA
;
A
#
# COMPACT_ATOMS: atom_id res chain seq x y z
N MET A 1 -40.99 -29.16 65.75
CA MET A 1 -42.03 -29.50 64.76
C MET A 1 -42.71 -28.22 64.26
N ARG A 2 -42.32 -27.71 63.10
CA ARG A 2 -43.19 -26.97 62.16
C ARG A 2 -42.39 -26.49 60.93
N ASN A 3 -43.01 -26.74 59.79
CA ASN A 3 -42.62 -26.50 58.40
C ASN A 3 -41.98 -25.14 58.09
N HIS A 4 -40.94 -25.14 57.26
CA HIS A 4 -40.51 -23.97 56.49
C HIS A 4 -41.07 -24.03 55.06
N LEU A 5 -41.84 -23.01 54.71
CA LEU A 5 -42.35 -22.72 53.37
C LEU A 5 -41.29 -21.98 52.55
N LEU A 6 -41.06 -22.43 51.31
CA LEU A 6 -40.40 -21.69 50.24
C LEU A 6 -41.33 -20.61 49.66
N PRO A 7 -40.77 -19.55 49.05
CA PRO A 7 -41.38 -18.95 47.88
C PRO A 7 -40.48 -19.09 46.64
N ALA A 8 -41.16 -19.32 45.52
CA ALA A 8 -40.62 -19.57 44.19
C ALA A 8 -39.95 -18.33 43.57
N VAL A 9 -38.80 -18.54 42.92
CA VAL A 9 -38.18 -17.57 42.01
C VAL A 9 -38.46 -18.01 40.58
N THR A 10 -39.26 -17.21 39.88
CA THR A 10 -39.53 -17.34 38.44
C THR A 10 -38.28 -17.06 37.61
N ARG A 11 -37.80 -18.06 36.86
CA ARG A 11 -36.77 -17.90 35.82
C ARG A 11 -37.38 -17.21 34.60
N ARG A 12 -36.97 -15.97 34.31
CA ARG A 12 -37.11 -15.38 32.97
C ARG A 12 -35.93 -15.86 32.12
N ALA A 13 -36.21 -16.64 31.09
CA ALA A 13 -35.26 -17.00 30.05
C ALA A 13 -35.00 -15.77 29.15
N LEU A 14 -33.74 -15.33 29.09
CA LEU A 14 -33.28 -14.37 28.09
C LEU A 14 -33.02 -15.16 26.80
N ILE A 15 -33.84 -14.93 25.78
CA ILE A 15 -33.61 -15.43 24.43
C ILE A 15 -32.52 -14.55 23.81
N LEU A 16 -31.29 -15.06 23.74
CA LEU A 16 -30.23 -14.48 22.91
C LEU A 16 -30.58 -14.77 21.45
N GLY A 17 -31.04 -13.76 20.73
CA GLY A 17 -31.17 -13.80 19.28
C GLY A 17 -29.79 -13.87 18.65
N GLY A 18 -29.37 -15.06 18.23
CA GLY A 18 -28.18 -15.25 17.41
C GLY A 18 -28.40 -14.66 16.02
N ALA A 19 -27.86 -13.48 15.76
CA ALA A 19 -27.62 -13.03 14.40
C ALA A 19 -26.44 -13.83 13.85
N GLY A 20 -26.74 -14.78 12.96
CA GLY A 20 -25.75 -15.65 12.34
C GLY A 20 -24.68 -14.84 11.60
N ALA A 21 -23.43 -14.97 12.05
CA ALA A 21 -22.28 -14.62 11.24
C ALA A 21 -22.22 -15.63 10.09
N ALA A 22 -22.63 -15.20 8.89
CA ALA A 22 -22.36 -15.96 7.69
C ALA A 22 -20.85 -15.92 7.43
N ALA A 23 -20.16 -16.99 7.84
CA ALA A 23 -18.81 -17.26 7.35
C ALA A 23 -18.93 -17.56 5.85
N LEU A 24 -18.61 -16.60 4.99
CA LEU A 24 -18.38 -16.88 3.58
C LEU A 24 -17.11 -17.74 3.48
N ALA A 25 -17.30 -19.06 3.37
CA ALA A 25 -16.27 -19.94 2.87
C ALA A 25 -15.93 -19.51 1.44
N ALA A 26 -14.67 -19.16 1.18
CA ALA A 26 -14.19 -18.82 -0.14
C ALA A 26 -14.33 -20.04 -1.06
N VAL A 27 -15.26 -19.96 -2.01
CA VAL A 27 -15.38 -20.94 -3.11
C VAL A 27 -14.12 -20.80 -3.99
N PRO A 28 -13.44 -21.89 -4.37
CA PRO A 28 -12.35 -21.79 -5.33
C PRO A 28 -12.90 -21.40 -6.70
N GLY A 29 -12.35 -20.34 -7.31
CA GLY A 29 -12.50 -20.06 -8.73
C GLY A 29 -13.59 -19.06 -9.12
N VAL A 30 -13.46 -17.81 -8.70
CA VAL A 30 -13.79 -16.69 -9.59
C VAL A 30 -12.46 -16.08 -9.96
N ALA A 31 -12.06 -16.17 -11.24
CA ALA A 31 -10.87 -15.51 -11.72
C ALA A 31 -10.92 -14.02 -11.34
N ALA A 32 -9.82 -13.47 -10.83
CA ALA A 32 -9.66 -12.04 -10.68
C ALA A 32 -10.11 -11.34 -11.98
N SER A 33 -11.25 -10.68 -11.93
CA SER A 33 -11.91 -10.10 -13.10
C SER A 33 -11.97 -8.58 -12.92
N PRO A 34 -11.89 -7.83 -14.03
CA PRO A 34 -12.18 -6.40 -13.99
C PRO A 34 -13.50 -6.13 -13.26
N SER A 35 -13.49 -5.10 -12.42
CA SER A 35 -14.59 -4.76 -11.52
C SER A 35 -15.02 -3.33 -11.76
N THR A 36 -16.28 -3.01 -11.49
CA THR A 36 -16.77 -1.63 -11.45
C THR A 36 -16.43 -0.96 -10.12
N ARG A 37 -15.99 -1.71 -9.11
CA ARG A 37 -15.35 -1.18 -7.89
C ARG A 37 -13.90 -1.65 -7.82
N THR A 38 -12.97 -0.71 -7.90
CA THR A 38 -11.54 -1.00 -8.07
C THR A 38 -10.71 -0.23 -7.05
N GLY A 39 -9.65 -0.86 -6.54
CA GLY A 39 -8.73 -0.20 -5.62
C GLY A 39 -8.02 0.98 -6.29
N SER A 40 -8.00 2.12 -5.61
CA SER A 40 -7.27 3.32 -6.02
C SER A 40 -6.06 3.57 -5.10
N TRP A 41 -6.09 3.07 -3.87
CA TRP A 41 -4.96 3.14 -2.96
C TRP A 41 -4.99 1.97 -1.98
N ALA A 42 -3.83 1.48 -1.55
CA ALA A 42 -3.71 0.53 -0.46
C ALA A 42 -2.37 0.69 0.26
N THR A 43 -2.33 0.13 1.47
CA THR A 43 -1.09 -0.10 2.22
C THR A 43 -1.15 -1.49 2.86
N ALA A 44 0.00 -2.16 2.97
CA ALA A 44 0.10 -3.44 3.64
C ALA A 44 0.27 -3.22 5.16
N PRO A 45 -0.62 -3.79 6.00
CA PRO A 45 -0.50 -3.62 7.45
C PRO A 45 0.61 -4.52 8.02
N GLU A 46 1.21 -4.04 9.10
CA GLU A 46 2.14 -4.74 9.97
C GLU A 46 1.78 -4.53 11.44
N ALA A 47 2.31 -5.40 12.29
CA ALA A 47 2.16 -5.27 13.74
C ALA A 47 3.02 -4.11 14.27
N ALA A 48 2.44 -3.33 15.19
CA ALA A 48 3.20 -2.40 16.01
C ALA A 48 4.25 -3.14 16.86
N ALA A 49 5.26 -2.42 17.36
CA ALA A 49 6.19 -3.04 18.29
C ALA A 49 5.44 -3.40 19.60
N PRO A 50 5.73 -4.55 20.25
CA PRO A 50 4.98 -5.02 21.42
C PRO A 50 4.91 -4.01 22.59
N ASP A 51 5.88 -3.10 22.65
CA ASP A 51 6.08 -2.05 23.65
C ASP A 51 5.64 -0.66 23.18
N SER A 52 5.00 -0.54 22.02
CA SER A 52 4.46 0.73 21.53
C SER A 52 3.44 1.28 22.55
N PRO A 53 3.61 2.52 23.04
CA PRO A 53 2.68 3.10 24.00
C PRO A 53 1.30 3.28 23.35
N PRO A 54 0.21 3.21 24.14
CA PRO A 54 -1.11 3.51 23.62
C PRO A 54 -1.16 4.96 23.13
N LEU A 55 -1.95 5.19 22.10
CA LEU A 55 -2.32 6.53 21.72
C LEU A 55 -3.19 7.12 22.84
N ALA A 56 -2.93 8.36 23.23
CA ALA A 56 -3.77 9.05 24.18
C ALA A 56 -5.23 9.12 23.68
N ALA A 57 -6.19 9.11 24.60
CA ALA A 57 -7.59 9.32 24.27
C ALA A 57 -7.84 10.69 23.64
N ASP A 58 -9.00 10.82 22.98
CA ASP A 58 -9.47 12.04 22.34
C ASP A 58 -8.45 12.60 21.34
N ARG A 59 -8.18 11.80 20.30
CA ARG A 59 -7.26 12.14 19.22
C ARG A 59 -7.93 12.04 17.86
N THR A 60 -7.58 12.95 16.95
CA THR A 60 -7.92 12.81 15.53
C THR A 60 -6.69 12.32 14.78
N VAL A 61 -6.80 11.19 14.12
CA VAL A 61 -5.81 10.68 13.18
C VAL A 61 -6.20 11.17 11.78
N ARG A 62 -5.32 11.93 11.14
CA ARG A 62 -5.55 12.55 9.84
C ARG A 62 -4.47 12.14 8.87
N GLN A 63 -4.88 11.45 7.80
CA GLN A 63 -3.97 10.72 6.93
C GLN A 63 -4.26 11.03 5.48
N VAL A 64 -3.20 11.31 4.73
CA VAL A 64 -3.31 11.63 3.31
C VAL A 64 -3.02 10.38 2.49
N VAL A 65 -3.86 10.04 1.54
CA VAL A 65 -3.63 8.94 0.59
C VAL A 65 -3.60 9.48 -0.83
N HIS A 66 -2.64 9.01 -1.64
CA HIS A 66 -2.49 9.41 -3.03
C HIS A 66 -3.23 8.41 -3.93
N LEU A 67 -4.27 8.86 -4.61
CA LEU A 67 -5.16 8.02 -5.39
C LEU A 67 -4.55 7.72 -6.77
N SER A 68 -4.43 6.44 -7.11
CA SER A 68 -3.89 5.99 -8.39
C SER A 68 -4.94 5.95 -9.51
N LEU A 69 -6.21 5.78 -9.15
CA LEU A 69 -7.34 5.66 -10.07
C LEU A 69 -8.48 6.61 -9.66
N GLY A 70 -9.01 7.35 -10.62
CA GLY A 70 -10.18 8.21 -10.41
C GLY A 70 -11.49 7.44 -10.48
N GLY A 71 -12.54 8.01 -9.90
CA GLY A 71 -13.87 7.42 -9.87
C GLY A 71 -14.82 8.20 -8.96
N THR A 72 -15.94 7.58 -8.64
CA THR A 72 -16.94 8.12 -7.70
C THR A 72 -17.01 7.25 -6.46
N ALA A 73 -17.73 7.75 -5.44
CA ALA A 73 -18.10 6.96 -4.26
C ALA A 73 -16.92 6.24 -3.57
N PRO A 74 -15.83 6.95 -3.18
CA PRO A 74 -14.71 6.31 -2.51
C PRO A 74 -15.19 5.57 -1.26
N ALA A 75 -14.77 4.32 -1.12
CA ALA A 75 -15.03 3.46 0.02
C ALA A 75 -13.70 3.18 0.75
N ILE A 76 -13.67 3.50 2.04
CA ILE A 76 -12.45 3.46 2.86
C ILE A 76 -12.44 2.20 3.71
N ARG A 77 -11.39 1.39 3.58
CA ARG A 77 -11.17 0.18 4.37
C ARG A 77 -10.23 0.48 5.53
N PHE A 78 -10.74 0.27 6.74
CA PHE A 78 -10.00 0.23 7.99
C PHE A 78 -9.59 -1.20 8.32
N THR A 79 -8.50 -1.37 9.06
CA THR A 79 -7.93 -2.67 9.44
C THR A 79 -7.35 -2.64 10.85
N ASN A 80 -7.66 -3.68 11.61
CA ASN A 80 -7.10 -3.98 12.92
C ASN A 80 -6.67 -5.46 12.98
N VAL A 81 -6.11 -5.96 11.87
CA VAL A 81 -5.80 -7.38 11.66
C VAL A 81 -4.76 -7.94 12.64
N TYR A 82 -3.90 -7.10 13.21
CA TYR A 82 -2.97 -7.47 14.30
C TYR A 82 -3.45 -7.02 15.68
N GLY A 83 -4.61 -6.37 15.76
CA GLY A 83 -5.19 -5.94 17.01
C GLY A 83 -5.74 -7.08 17.83
N THR A 84 -5.45 -7.03 19.12
CA THR A 84 -5.93 -7.96 20.16
C THR A 84 -7.19 -7.45 20.87
N ALA A 85 -7.50 -6.16 20.71
CA ALA A 85 -8.71 -5.52 21.21
C ALA A 85 -9.43 -4.75 20.09
N PRO A 86 -10.78 -4.61 20.16
CA PRO A 86 -11.51 -3.76 19.24
C PRO A 86 -11.14 -2.28 19.44
N VAL A 87 -11.14 -1.50 18.37
CA VAL A 87 -10.89 -0.05 18.39
C VAL A 87 -12.18 0.70 18.07
N ARG A 88 -12.53 1.70 18.87
CA ARG A 88 -13.70 2.55 18.59
C ARG A 88 -13.32 3.67 17.64
N LEU A 89 -13.89 3.65 16.43
CA LEU A 89 -13.87 4.77 15.52
C LEU A 89 -15.02 5.72 15.87
N GLY A 90 -14.66 6.95 16.26
CA GLY A 90 -15.59 8.07 16.42
C GLY A 90 -16.05 8.59 15.07
N ARG A 91 -16.11 9.92 14.90
CA ARG A 91 -16.47 10.52 13.61
C ARG A 91 -15.37 10.33 12.59
N VAL A 92 -15.74 9.90 11.39
CA VAL A 92 -14.84 9.73 10.24
C VAL A 92 -15.27 10.67 9.12
N TRP A 93 -14.30 11.35 8.51
CA TRP A 93 -14.48 12.30 7.44
C TRP A 93 -13.45 12.07 6.34
N ALA A 94 -13.84 12.40 5.11
CA ALA A 94 -12.96 12.40 3.95
C ALA A 94 -13.10 13.71 3.17
N GLY A 95 -12.04 14.15 2.52
CA GLY A 95 -12.06 15.34 1.67
C GLY A 95 -10.79 15.47 0.84
N LEU A 96 -10.83 16.27 -0.22
CA LEU A 96 -9.65 16.51 -1.06
C LEU A 96 -8.68 17.44 -0.34
N ARG A 97 -7.38 17.10 -0.41
CA ARG A 97 -6.32 17.90 0.21
C ARG A 97 -6.31 19.32 -0.38
N ALA A 98 -6.28 20.30 0.52
CA ALA A 98 -5.96 21.68 0.20
C ALA A 98 -4.48 21.96 0.50
N GLY A 99 -3.82 22.75 -0.34
CA GLY A 99 -2.41 23.13 -0.17
C GLY A 99 -1.40 22.10 -0.68
N GLY A 100 -0.13 22.32 -0.32
CA GLY A 100 1.03 21.58 -0.84
C GLY A 100 1.28 20.22 -0.16
N PRO A 101 2.40 19.56 -0.49
CA PRO A 101 2.80 18.24 0.04
C PRO A 101 2.89 18.15 1.58
N ASP A 102 3.09 19.29 2.26
CA ASP A 102 3.20 19.36 3.73
C ASP A 102 1.85 19.59 4.43
N SER A 103 0.78 19.78 3.66
CA SER A 103 -0.56 20.05 4.19
C SER A 103 -1.36 18.77 4.42
N ALA A 104 -2.14 18.77 5.49
CA ALA A 104 -3.26 17.85 5.68
C ALA A 104 -4.62 18.59 5.74
N ALA A 105 -4.66 19.86 5.32
CA ALA A 105 -5.90 20.61 5.19
C ALA A 105 -6.79 20.01 4.11
N MET A 106 -8.10 20.21 4.22
CA MET A 106 -9.11 19.80 3.24
C MET A 106 -9.81 21.01 2.65
N TRP A 107 -10.18 20.94 1.37
CA TRP A 107 -11.08 21.93 0.77
C TRP A 107 -12.45 21.82 1.43
N PRO A 108 -12.98 22.88 2.10
CA PRO A 108 -14.22 22.80 2.87
C PRO A 108 -15.40 22.21 2.09
N ALA A 109 -15.54 22.56 0.81
CA ALA A 109 -16.62 22.10 -0.06
C ALA A 109 -16.57 20.58 -0.37
N THR A 110 -15.45 19.92 -0.11
CA THR A 110 -15.22 18.48 -0.40
C THR A 110 -15.33 17.61 0.84
N ILE A 111 -15.45 18.20 2.04
CA ILE A 111 -15.51 17.46 3.29
C ILE A 111 -16.83 16.71 3.38
N ARG A 112 -16.76 15.39 3.52
CA ARG A 112 -17.91 14.49 3.61
C ARG A 112 -17.76 13.51 4.76
N PRO A 113 -18.87 13.18 5.46
CA PRO A 113 -18.84 12.15 6.48
C PRO A 113 -18.66 10.78 5.84
N VAL A 114 -17.91 9.90 6.51
CA VAL A 114 -17.83 8.48 6.18
C VAL A 114 -18.64 7.74 7.22
N THR A 115 -19.66 7.00 6.77
CA THR A 115 -20.57 6.27 7.66
C THR A 115 -20.35 4.77 7.63
N PHE A 116 -20.97 4.05 8.56
CA PHE A 116 -20.93 2.59 8.65
C PHE A 116 -22.34 2.04 8.89
N GLY A 117 -23.00 1.62 7.81
CA GLY A 117 -24.43 1.33 7.83
C GLY A 117 -25.25 2.56 8.24
N GLY A 118 -24.89 3.73 7.73
CA GLY A 118 -25.54 5.02 8.00
C GLY A 118 -25.19 5.68 9.33
N ARG A 119 -24.34 5.05 10.16
CA ARG A 119 -23.90 5.60 11.45
C ARG A 119 -22.58 6.36 11.32
N SER A 120 -22.40 7.43 12.09
CA SER A 120 -21.22 8.31 12.04
C SER A 120 -19.94 7.73 12.67
N GLY A 121 -20.00 6.54 13.25
CA GLY A 121 -18.87 5.84 13.86
C GLY A 121 -19.14 4.35 13.98
N ALA A 122 -18.11 3.59 14.36
CA ALA A 122 -18.17 2.13 14.39
C ALA A 122 -17.12 1.53 15.32
N VAL A 123 -17.25 0.23 15.57
CA VAL A 123 -16.23 -0.56 16.26
C VAL A 123 -15.48 -1.37 15.22
N LEU A 124 -14.17 -1.14 15.12
CA LEU A 124 -13.26 -1.92 14.30
C LEU A 124 -12.83 -3.15 15.10
N PRO A 125 -13.26 -4.38 14.74
CA PRO A 125 -13.03 -5.57 15.56
C PRO A 125 -11.55 -5.93 15.67
N ALA A 126 -11.16 -6.55 16.78
CA ALA A 126 -9.87 -7.22 16.92
C ALA A 126 -9.67 -8.25 15.80
N GLY A 127 -8.48 -8.29 15.21
CA GLY A 127 -8.13 -9.21 14.13
C GLY A 127 -8.88 -8.99 12.82
N GLY A 128 -9.67 -7.92 12.67
CA GLY A 128 -10.61 -7.76 11.56
C GLY A 128 -10.44 -6.47 10.76
N THR A 129 -11.32 -6.29 9.78
CA THR A 129 -11.40 -5.11 8.92
C THR A 129 -12.80 -4.53 8.92
N LEU A 130 -12.91 -3.25 8.61
CA LEU A 130 -14.19 -2.55 8.45
C LEU A 130 -14.17 -1.73 7.17
N LEU A 131 -15.22 -1.82 6.37
CA LEU A 131 -15.40 -1.01 5.16
C LEU A 131 -16.46 0.06 5.45
N GLY A 132 -16.11 1.33 5.21
CA GLY A 132 -17.07 2.43 5.26
C GLY A 132 -18.07 2.38 4.11
N ASP A 133 -19.25 2.96 4.33
CA ASP A 133 -20.22 3.19 3.28
C ASP A 133 -19.59 4.07 2.17
N PRO A 134 -19.89 3.82 0.88
CA PRO A 134 -19.35 4.64 -0.21
C PRO A 134 -19.78 6.11 -0.11
N VAL A 135 -18.83 7.03 -0.23
CA VAL A 135 -19.09 8.48 -0.14
C VAL A 135 -19.53 9.04 -1.50
N SER A 136 -20.79 8.80 -1.87
CA SER A 136 -21.30 8.99 -3.24
C SER A 136 -21.18 10.42 -3.79
N ASP A 137 -21.11 11.43 -2.94
CA ASP A 137 -21.02 12.85 -3.29
C ASP A 137 -19.60 13.43 -3.21
N LEU A 138 -18.59 12.55 -3.23
CA LEU A 138 -17.17 12.89 -3.32
C LEU A 138 -16.51 12.24 -4.56
N PRO A 139 -16.62 12.86 -5.75
CA PRO A 139 -15.85 12.41 -6.91
C PRO A 139 -14.35 12.67 -6.71
N VAL A 140 -13.52 11.78 -7.24
CA VAL A 140 -12.06 11.86 -7.13
C VAL A 140 -11.39 11.56 -8.48
N ALA A 141 -10.29 12.23 -8.78
CA ALA A 141 -9.47 12.00 -9.96
C ALA A 141 -8.24 11.14 -9.63
N ALA A 142 -7.65 10.53 -10.66
CA ALA A 142 -6.32 9.93 -10.53
C ALA A 142 -5.29 11.04 -10.22
N GLY A 143 -4.43 10.81 -9.24
CA GLY A 143 -3.47 11.78 -8.75
C GLY A 143 -3.99 12.68 -7.62
N ASP A 144 -5.29 12.62 -7.30
CA ASP A 144 -5.82 13.35 -6.15
C ASP A 144 -5.21 12.85 -4.84
N ASN A 145 -5.15 13.74 -3.86
CA ASN A 145 -4.79 13.38 -2.50
C ASN A 145 -6.05 13.46 -1.64
N LEU A 146 -6.52 12.29 -1.19
CA LEU A 146 -7.66 12.17 -0.30
C LEU A 146 -7.16 12.23 1.14
N VAL A 147 -7.68 13.16 1.93
CA VAL A 147 -7.45 13.22 3.36
C VAL A 147 -8.54 12.42 4.04
N ILE A 148 -8.16 11.43 4.84
CA ILE A 148 -9.04 10.63 5.68
C ILE A 148 -8.76 11.02 7.12
N SER A 149 -9.77 11.55 7.81
CA SER A 149 -9.65 12.09 9.16
C SER A 149 -10.64 11.39 10.07
N PHE A 150 -10.16 10.68 11.10
CA PHE A 150 -11.03 9.98 12.04
C PHE A 150 -10.65 10.25 13.49
N HIS A 151 -11.68 10.38 14.32
CA HIS A 151 -11.54 10.53 15.76
C HIS A 151 -11.44 9.17 16.46
N LEU A 152 -10.51 9.09 17.40
CA LEU A 152 -10.33 8.01 18.36
C LEU A 152 -10.69 8.58 19.75
N PRO A 153 -11.89 8.28 20.27
CA PRO A 153 -12.38 8.82 21.54
C PRO A 153 -11.70 8.17 22.75
N GLU A 154 -11.14 6.97 22.58
CA GLU A 154 -10.58 6.16 23.66
C GLU A 154 -9.06 6.10 23.56
N SER A 155 -8.42 5.74 24.68
CA SER A 155 -6.99 5.48 24.66
C SER A 155 -6.77 4.08 24.13
N ASP A 156 -6.36 4.00 22.87
CA ASP A 156 -6.21 2.73 22.15
C ASP A 156 -4.73 2.37 21.97
N ARG A 157 -4.40 1.09 22.19
CA ARG A 157 -3.14 0.54 21.70
C ARG A 157 -3.30 0.23 20.21
N ILE A 158 -2.70 1.07 19.36
CA ILE A 158 -2.76 0.89 17.92
C ILE A 158 -1.74 -0.18 17.51
N GLU A 159 -2.22 -1.42 17.39
CA GLU A 159 -1.37 -2.58 17.08
C GLU A 159 -1.27 -2.88 15.57
N THR A 160 -2.13 -2.26 14.76
CA THR A 160 -2.14 -2.41 13.30
C THR A 160 -1.81 -1.08 12.62
N LEU A 161 -0.73 -1.07 11.87
CA LEU A 161 -0.24 0.13 11.18
C LEU A 161 0.64 -0.23 9.97
N ASN A 162 1.12 0.76 9.23
CA ASN A 162 2.25 0.64 8.31
C ASN A 162 3.26 1.73 8.72
N LYS A 163 4.45 1.38 9.20
CA LYS A 163 5.41 2.34 9.80
C LYS A 163 6.08 3.21 8.74
N HIS A 164 6.41 2.62 7.60
CA HIS A 164 7.32 3.20 6.61
C HIS A 164 6.57 3.51 5.31
N SER A 165 5.61 4.42 5.41
CA SER A 165 4.80 4.81 4.25
C SER A 165 5.36 6.02 3.52
N TYR A 166 6.29 6.77 4.12
CA TYR A 166 6.90 8.00 3.57
C TYR A 166 5.86 9.06 3.17
N GLN A 167 4.78 9.12 3.94
CA GLN A 167 3.71 10.11 3.80
C GLN A 167 3.59 10.93 5.09
N ARG A 168 3.41 12.25 5.00
CA ARG A 168 3.14 13.08 6.18
C ARG A 168 1.67 12.93 6.58
N ASN A 169 1.45 12.38 7.77
CA ASN A 169 0.17 12.23 8.44
C ASN A 169 0.22 12.91 9.81
N HIS A 170 -0.92 13.22 10.40
CA HIS A 170 -1.00 14.00 11.63
C HIS A 170 -1.84 13.29 12.68
N ILE A 171 -1.41 13.39 13.93
CA ILE A 171 -2.19 13.04 15.11
C ILE A 171 -2.46 14.34 15.87
N LEU A 172 -3.74 14.67 15.99
CA LEU A 172 -4.24 15.94 16.53
C LEU A 172 -4.99 15.69 17.85
N THR A 173 -5.02 16.69 18.73
CA THR A 173 -5.80 16.63 19.98
C THR A 173 -7.26 16.99 19.71
N GLY A 174 -8.19 16.27 20.34
CA GLY A 174 -9.62 16.51 20.22
C GLY A 174 -10.26 15.87 18.99
N ASP A 175 -11.59 15.94 18.94
CA ASP A 175 -12.38 15.63 17.74
C ASP A 175 -12.40 16.85 16.79
N VAL A 176 -11.35 16.94 15.97
CA VAL A 176 -11.20 17.93 14.90
C VAL A 176 -11.32 17.30 13.52
N ALA A 177 -11.95 16.12 13.43
CA ALA A 177 -11.97 15.32 12.21
C ALA A 177 -12.62 16.05 11.02
N ALA A 178 -13.66 16.85 11.27
CA ALA A 178 -14.37 17.65 10.27
C ALA A 178 -13.74 19.03 10.00
N VAL A 179 -12.78 19.48 10.81
CA VAL A 179 -12.22 20.83 10.71
C VAL A 179 -11.37 20.91 9.43
N PRO A 180 -11.60 21.85 8.50
CA PRO A 180 -10.88 21.89 7.23
C PRO A 180 -9.37 21.94 7.41
N ASP A 181 -8.88 22.87 8.25
CA ASP A 181 -7.49 23.00 8.62
C ASP A 181 -7.38 23.14 10.15
N PRO A 182 -7.15 22.04 10.89
CA PRO A 182 -7.02 22.10 12.34
C PRO A 182 -5.68 22.66 12.80
N GLY A 183 -4.68 22.79 11.92
CA GLY A 183 -3.31 23.16 12.27
C GLY A 183 -2.62 22.17 13.24
N GLY A 184 -1.29 22.29 13.36
CA GLY A 184 -0.50 21.59 14.38
C GLY A 184 -0.52 20.05 14.32
N GLY A 185 -0.47 19.42 15.49
CA GLY A 185 -0.42 17.97 15.67
C GLY A 185 0.98 17.37 15.62
N VAL A 186 1.09 16.10 16.02
CA VAL A 186 2.31 15.30 15.89
C VAL A 186 2.33 14.69 14.49
N VAL A 187 3.42 14.93 13.75
CA VAL A 187 3.62 14.32 12.44
C VAL A 187 4.03 12.86 12.62
N THR A 188 3.42 11.98 11.83
CA THR A 188 3.81 10.57 11.68
C THR A 188 3.99 10.24 10.21
N ALA A 189 4.97 9.39 9.90
CA ALA A 189 5.28 8.96 8.53
C ALA A 189 4.53 7.68 8.09
N GLY A 190 3.72 7.12 8.99
CA GLY A 190 3.05 5.84 8.83
C GLY A 190 1.52 5.94 8.72
N TYR A 191 0.90 4.86 8.25
CA TYR A 191 -0.56 4.72 8.27
C TYR A 191 -1.06 3.96 9.50
N LEU A 192 -1.92 4.55 10.32
CA LEU A 192 -2.59 3.86 11.43
C LEU A 192 -3.98 3.35 10.98
N LEU A 193 -4.32 2.10 11.27
CA LEU A 193 -5.64 1.50 11.06
C LEU A 193 -6.25 1.60 9.64
N LEU A 194 -5.55 2.13 8.64
CA LEU A 194 -5.99 2.20 7.25
C LEU A 194 -5.42 1.04 6.45
N GLY A 195 -6.24 0.51 5.54
CA GLY A 195 -5.86 -0.61 4.68
C GLY A 195 -6.06 -0.34 3.19
N GLY A 196 -7.02 0.49 2.78
CA GLY A 196 -7.21 0.82 1.37
C GLY A 196 -8.36 1.77 1.07
N VAL A 197 -8.38 2.25 -0.17
CA VAL A 197 -9.48 3.03 -0.77
C VAL A 197 -9.81 2.41 -2.12
N SER A 198 -11.08 2.12 -2.35
CA SER A 198 -11.62 1.75 -3.66
C SER A 198 -12.62 2.78 -4.15
N VAL A 199 -12.81 2.85 -5.46
CA VAL A 199 -13.72 3.78 -6.13
C VAL A 199 -14.60 3.02 -7.11
N ASP A 200 -15.78 3.58 -7.38
CA ASP A 200 -16.64 3.13 -8.46
C ASP A 200 -16.17 3.73 -9.78
N THR A 201 -16.01 2.89 -10.78
CA THR A 201 -15.51 3.25 -12.12
C THR A 201 -16.64 3.15 -13.15
N PRO A 202 -16.70 4.04 -14.16
CA PRO A 202 -17.77 4.03 -15.17
C PRO A 202 -17.87 2.73 -15.99
N GLY A 203 -16.80 1.95 -16.04
CA GLY A 203 -16.76 0.64 -16.67
C GLY A 203 -15.78 -0.29 -15.95
N PRO A 204 -15.60 -1.53 -16.44
CA PRO A 204 -14.70 -2.49 -15.82
C PRO A 204 -13.26 -1.97 -15.78
N SER A 205 -12.67 -1.95 -14.59
CA SER A 205 -11.30 -1.51 -14.32
C SER A 205 -10.52 -2.60 -13.60
N SER A 206 -9.19 -2.48 -13.59
CA SER A 206 -8.28 -3.44 -12.95
C SER A 206 -7.43 -2.76 -11.88
N ALA A 207 -6.81 -3.54 -11.01
CA ALA A 207 -5.76 -3.07 -10.12
C ALA A 207 -4.51 -3.95 -10.26
N VAL A 208 -3.35 -3.29 -10.23
CA VAL A 208 -2.03 -3.92 -10.09
C VAL A 208 -1.51 -3.66 -8.68
N VAL A 209 -1.11 -4.72 -7.99
CA VAL A 209 -0.49 -4.63 -6.67
C VAL A 209 1.03 -4.62 -6.80
N ALA A 210 1.67 -3.54 -6.36
CA ALA A 210 3.11 -3.48 -6.16
C ALA A 210 3.44 -4.15 -4.82
N PHE A 211 3.89 -5.40 -4.86
CA PHE A 211 4.08 -6.26 -3.69
C PHE A 211 5.57 -6.46 -3.39
N GLY A 212 6.03 -5.93 -2.26
CA GLY A 212 7.47 -5.93 -1.99
C GLY A 212 7.90 -5.46 -0.60
N ASP A 213 9.17 -5.09 -0.51
CA ASP A 213 9.84 -4.64 0.70
C ASP A 213 9.96 -3.10 0.80
N SER A 214 11.01 -2.60 1.47
CA SER A 214 11.32 -1.19 1.65
C SER A 214 11.49 -0.42 0.34
N ILE A 215 12.02 -1.07 -0.71
CA ILE A 215 12.14 -0.46 -2.03
C ILE A 215 10.75 -0.16 -2.59
N THR A 216 9.78 -1.03 -2.32
CA THR A 216 8.39 -0.87 -2.78
C THR A 216 7.60 0.09 -1.92
N CYS A 217 7.77 0.06 -0.58
CA CYS A 217 7.11 1.04 0.28
C CYS A 217 7.65 2.46 0.09
N GLY A 218 8.87 2.59 -0.45
CA GLY A 218 9.41 3.86 -0.96
C GLY A 218 10.58 4.45 -0.17
N ALA A 219 11.35 3.61 0.53
CA ALA A 219 12.58 4.04 1.18
C ALA A 219 13.51 4.74 0.20
N GLY A 220 14.14 5.82 0.65
CA GLY A 220 14.98 6.69 -0.19
C GLY A 220 14.22 7.78 -0.96
N SER A 221 12.88 7.71 -1.05
CA SER A 221 12.07 8.77 -1.69
C SER A 221 11.80 9.95 -0.77
N THR A 222 11.56 11.13 -1.38
CA THR A 222 11.20 12.35 -0.65
C THR A 222 9.85 12.19 0.05
N VAL A 223 9.86 12.29 1.39
CA VAL A 223 8.65 12.16 2.23
C VAL A 223 7.57 13.16 1.81
N GLY A 224 6.34 12.66 1.64
CA GLY A 224 5.15 13.44 1.27
C GLY A 224 5.09 13.86 -0.19
N ALA A 225 6.13 13.61 -1.00
CA ALA A 225 6.17 14.03 -2.40
C ALA A 225 5.46 13.06 -3.36
N ASN A 226 5.00 11.89 -2.88
CA ASN A 226 4.43 10.82 -3.70
C ASN A 226 5.35 10.39 -4.86
N ARG A 227 6.65 10.26 -4.59
CA ARG A 227 7.69 9.88 -5.58
C ARG A 227 8.16 8.44 -5.42
N ARG A 228 7.37 7.61 -4.74
CA ARG A 228 7.60 6.17 -4.63
C ARG A 228 7.36 5.56 -6.02
N TRP A 229 8.09 4.52 -6.40
CA TRP A 229 7.93 3.97 -7.76
C TRP A 229 6.49 3.52 -8.09
N PRO A 230 5.65 3.02 -7.14
CA PRO A 230 4.26 2.71 -7.43
C PRO A 230 3.41 3.97 -7.72
N ASP A 231 3.67 5.10 -7.05
CA ASP A 231 2.98 6.37 -7.32
C ASP A 231 3.34 6.89 -8.72
N LEU A 232 4.62 6.83 -9.07
CA LEU A 232 5.11 7.25 -10.38
C LEU A 232 4.60 6.31 -11.50
N LEU A 233 4.44 5.01 -11.21
CA LEU A 233 3.77 4.08 -12.12
C LEU A 233 2.28 4.45 -12.29
N ALA A 234 1.57 4.79 -11.21
CA ALA A 234 0.18 5.24 -11.27
C ALA A 234 0.04 6.47 -12.17
N ALA A 235 0.92 7.46 -12.02
CA ALA A 235 0.93 8.64 -12.87
C ALA A 235 1.13 8.29 -14.36
N ARG A 236 2.03 7.35 -14.68
CA ARG A 236 2.24 6.86 -16.07
C ARG A 236 1.01 6.14 -16.63
N ILE A 237 0.38 5.28 -15.84
CA ILE A 237 -0.83 4.54 -16.22
C ILE A 237 -2.00 5.51 -16.46
N GLY A 238 -2.20 6.48 -15.56
CA GLY A 238 -3.23 7.50 -15.70
C GLY A 238 -3.01 8.40 -16.91
N ALA A 239 -1.77 8.84 -17.16
CA ALA A 239 -1.42 9.62 -18.36
C ALA A 239 -1.64 8.85 -19.67
N ALA A 240 -1.56 7.51 -19.63
CA ALA A 240 -1.87 6.65 -20.77
C ALA A 240 -3.38 6.35 -20.91
N GLY A 241 -4.23 6.86 -20.01
CA GLY A 241 -5.68 6.64 -20.03
C GLY A 241 -6.10 5.19 -19.73
N LEU A 242 -5.24 4.40 -19.09
CA LEU A 242 -5.54 3.02 -18.75
C LEU A 242 -6.39 2.96 -17.47
N PRO A 243 -7.50 2.19 -17.43
CA PRO A 243 -8.37 2.08 -16.26
C PRO A 243 -7.78 1.10 -15.24
N VAL A 244 -6.58 1.40 -14.73
CA VAL A 244 -5.84 0.53 -13.81
C VAL A 244 -5.38 1.30 -12.57
N GLY A 245 -5.81 0.85 -11.39
CA GLY A 245 -5.28 1.32 -10.11
C GLY A 245 -3.96 0.64 -9.77
N VAL A 246 -3.09 1.35 -9.05
CA VAL A 246 -1.82 0.85 -8.52
C VAL A 246 -1.88 0.86 -7.00
N LEU A 247 -1.66 -0.30 -6.40
CA LEU A 247 -1.79 -0.51 -4.95
C LEU A 247 -0.42 -0.83 -4.34
N ASN A 248 0.06 -0.01 -3.42
CA ASN A 248 1.37 -0.21 -2.80
C ASN A 248 1.25 -1.15 -1.58
N ALA A 249 1.69 -2.40 -1.73
CA ALA A 249 1.77 -3.39 -0.67
C ALA A 249 3.23 -3.63 -0.23
N GLY A 250 4.04 -2.57 -0.20
CA GLY A 250 5.40 -2.58 0.34
C GLY A 250 5.41 -2.56 1.88
N ILE A 251 6.34 -3.31 2.48
CA ILE A 251 6.64 -3.25 3.91
C ILE A 251 8.16 -3.12 4.09
N GLY A 252 8.62 -2.09 4.80
CA GLY A 252 10.05 -1.89 5.06
C GLY A 252 10.67 -3.08 5.80
N GLY A 253 11.85 -3.55 5.39
CA GLY A 253 12.51 -4.72 6.02
C GLY A 253 11.79 -6.07 5.82
N ASN A 254 10.75 -6.13 4.98
CA ASN A 254 9.97 -7.35 4.79
C ASN A 254 10.73 -8.41 4.01
N ARG A 255 10.49 -9.67 4.37
CA ARG A 255 11.12 -10.84 3.76
C ARG A 255 10.12 -11.66 2.96
N LEU A 256 10.60 -12.36 1.95
CA LEU A 256 9.82 -13.34 1.21
C LEU A 256 9.44 -14.52 2.09
N LEU A 257 10.42 -15.03 2.85
CA LEU A 257 10.32 -16.26 3.64
C LEU A 257 10.02 -15.97 5.11
N PRO A 258 9.32 -16.88 5.82
CA PRO A 258 9.09 -16.76 7.26
C PRO A 258 10.40 -16.90 8.03
N ALA A 259 10.46 -16.26 9.21
CA ALA A 259 11.64 -16.28 10.08
C ALA A 259 12.22 -17.68 10.36
N ALA A 260 11.37 -18.71 10.47
CA ALA A 260 11.81 -20.10 10.67
C ALA A 260 12.64 -20.66 9.49
N ASP A 261 12.52 -20.07 8.31
CA ASP A 261 13.24 -20.45 7.09
C ASP A 261 14.46 -19.54 6.83
N VAL A 262 14.84 -18.67 7.79
CA VAL A 262 15.96 -17.71 7.66
C VAL A 262 16.99 -17.95 8.77
N PRO A 263 18.30 -18.04 8.46
CA PRO A 263 19.35 -18.27 9.46
C PRO A 263 19.41 -17.23 10.59
N ASP A 264 19.05 -15.98 10.30
CA ASP A 264 18.93 -14.90 11.28
C ASP A 264 17.58 -14.15 11.11
N ALA A 265 16.68 -14.29 12.08
CA ALA A 265 15.37 -13.64 12.08
C ALA A 265 15.40 -12.18 12.57
N ALA A 266 16.53 -11.69 13.08
CA ALA A 266 16.64 -10.32 13.59
C ALA A 266 16.36 -9.29 12.49
N GLY A 267 15.61 -8.23 12.82
CA GLY A 267 15.30 -7.14 11.89
C GLY A 267 14.21 -7.44 10.85
N ALA A 268 13.60 -8.63 10.84
CA ALA A 268 12.44 -8.90 10.00
C ALA A 268 11.22 -8.07 10.46
N ILE A 269 10.61 -7.35 9.52
CA ILE A 269 9.47 -6.48 9.79
C ILE A 269 8.25 -6.98 9.00
N GLY A 270 7.11 -7.05 9.69
CA GLY A 270 5.84 -7.59 9.17
C GLY A 270 5.86 -9.11 8.91
N PRO A 271 4.72 -9.71 8.57
CA PRO A 271 4.68 -11.11 8.17
C PRO A 271 5.40 -11.32 6.83
N ALA A 272 6.01 -12.49 6.66
CA ALA A 272 6.64 -12.85 5.40
C ALA A 272 5.67 -12.72 4.20
N ALA A 273 6.22 -12.37 3.04
CA ALA A 273 5.45 -12.14 1.83
C ALA A 273 4.59 -13.36 1.45
N VAL A 274 5.13 -14.59 1.60
CA VAL A 274 4.36 -15.83 1.41
C VAL A 274 3.23 -16.04 2.42
N ARG A 275 3.14 -15.29 3.52
CA ARG A 275 2.02 -15.37 4.47
C ARG A 275 0.95 -14.30 4.19
N ARG A 276 1.36 -13.09 3.78
CA ARG A 276 0.45 -11.96 3.56
C ARG A 276 -0.15 -11.85 2.16
N PHE A 277 0.34 -12.62 1.18
CA PHE A 277 -0.10 -12.53 -0.23
C PHE A 277 -1.62 -12.56 -0.42
N ALA A 278 -2.35 -13.38 0.33
CA ALA A 278 -3.81 -13.45 0.19
C ALA A 278 -4.51 -12.14 0.60
N GLY A 279 -4.12 -11.52 1.72
CA GLY A 279 -4.71 -10.28 2.18
C GLY A 279 -4.23 -9.05 1.40
N ASP A 280 -2.95 -9.01 1.08
CA ASP A 280 -2.34 -7.82 0.48
C ASP A 280 -2.49 -7.76 -1.04
N VAL A 281 -2.69 -8.91 -1.70
CA VAL A 281 -2.89 -8.99 -3.15
C VAL A 281 -4.30 -9.42 -3.48
N LEU A 282 -4.68 -10.65 -3.09
CA LEU A 282 -5.91 -11.28 -3.59
C LEU A 282 -7.20 -10.65 -3.04
N ALA A 283 -7.14 -10.08 -1.84
CA ALA A 283 -8.29 -9.41 -1.23
C ALA A 283 -8.49 -7.96 -1.70
N GLN A 284 -7.63 -7.43 -2.57
CA GLN A 284 -7.76 -6.05 -3.04
C GLN A 284 -8.84 -5.93 -4.14
N PRO A 285 -9.72 -4.91 -4.08
CA PRO A 285 -10.78 -4.75 -5.07
C PRO A 285 -10.23 -4.58 -6.49
N GLY A 286 -10.68 -5.44 -7.41
CA GLY A 286 -10.28 -5.41 -8.82
C GLY A 286 -8.84 -5.86 -9.09
N ALA A 287 -8.13 -6.45 -8.12
CA ALA A 287 -6.76 -6.90 -8.32
C ALA A 287 -6.68 -8.04 -9.32
N THR A 288 -6.09 -7.76 -10.49
CA THR A 288 -5.90 -8.70 -11.60
C THR A 288 -4.42 -8.94 -11.90
N HIS A 289 -3.53 -8.09 -11.38
CA HIS A 289 -2.09 -8.17 -11.58
C HIS A 289 -1.33 -7.96 -10.27
N VAL A 290 -0.14 -8.55 -10.18
CA VAL A 290 0.82 -8.28 -9.11
C VAL A 290 2.22 -8.14 -9.69
N ILE A 291 2.96 -7.11 -9.26
CA ILE A 291 4.40 -6.98 -9.48
C ILE A 291 5.10 -7.34 -8.19
N THR A 292 5.96 -8.35 -8.24
CA THR A 292 6.76 -8.78 -7.09
C THR A 292 8.15 -8.14 -7.13
N LEU A 293 8.53 -7.41 -6.09
CA LEU A 293 9.90 -6.91 -5.88
C LEU A 293 10.26 -7.16 -4.42
N ILE A 294 10.71 -8.39 -4.14
CA ILE A 294 10.91 -8.91 -2.79
C ILE A 294 12.10 -9.86 -2.77
N GLY A 295 12.85 -9.84 -1.66
CA GLY A 295 13.90 -10.82 -1.37
C GLY A 295 15.25 -10.20 -0.99
N VAL A 296 15.40 -8.87 -1.07
CA VAL A 296 16.67 -8.22 -0.73
C VAL A 296 17.01 -8.40 0.76
N ASN A 297 16.01 -8.33 1.63
CA ASN A 297 16.20 -8.56 3.06
C ASN A 297 16.53 -10.02 3.34
N ASP A 298 15.91 -10.99 2.67
CA ASP A 298 16.28 -12.40 2.82
C ASP A 298 17.75 -12.63 2.43
N LEU A 299 18.18 -12.06 1.28
CA LEU A 299 19.57 -12.12 0.82
C LEU A 299 20.52 -11.49 1.84
N GLY A 300 20.17 -10.33 2.38
CA GLY A 300 20.95 -9.62 3.40
C GLY A 300 21.14 -10.38 4.72
N HIS A 301 20.32 -11.40 4.97
CA HIS A 301 20.44 -12.32 6.12
C HIS A 301 20.85 -13.73 5.69
N GLY A 302 21.59 -13.87 4.60
CA GLY A 302 22.25 -15.12 4.20
C GLY A 302 21.37 -16.15 3.51
N VAL A 303 20.12 -15.81 3.13
CA VAL A 303 19.26 -16.76 2.42
C VAL A 303 19.74 -16.95 0.98
N GLY A 304 20.07 -18.20 0.64
CA GLY A 304 20.50 -18.57 -0.71
C GLY A 304 19.37 -18.55 -1.75
N ALA A 305 19.75 -18.39 -3.02
CA ALA A 305 18.83 -18.29 -4.16
C ALA A 305 17.82 -19.44 -4.25
N THR A 306 18.21 -20.68 -3.92
CA THR A 306 17.32 -21.86 -3.99
C THR A 306 16.07 -21.70 -3.14
N ALA A 307 16.20 -21.21 -1.90
CA ALA A 307 15.08 -21.00 -1.00
C ALA A 307 14.17 -19.85 -1.50
N LEU A 308 14.77 -18.79 -2.04
CA LEU A 308 14.03 -17.66 -2.60
C LEU A 308 13.25 -18.04 -3.86
N ILE A 309 13.83 -18.85 -4.74
CA ILE A 309 13.14 -19.40 -5.90
C ILE A 309 11.93 -20.23 -5.45
N ALA A 310 12.07 -21.06 -4.41
CA ALA A 310 10.95 -21.82 -3.85
C ALA A 310 9.87 -20.89 -3.26
N GLY A 311 10.25 -19.81 -2.58
CA GLY A 311 9.32 -18.79 -2.07
C GLY A 311 8.55 -18.09 -3.20
N HIS A 312 9.24 -17.65 -4.26
CA HIS A 312 8.62 -17.02 -5.43
C HIS A 312 7.66 -17.98 -6.14
N ARG A 313 8.02 -19.25 -6.27
CA ARG A 313 7.11 -20.30 -6.80
C ARG A 313 5.82 -20.43 -5.99
N ARG A 314 5.87 -20.25 -4.66
CA ARG A 314 4.64 -20.22 -3.83
C ARG A 314 3.77 -19.02 -4.16
N LEU A 315 4.35 -17.85 -4.41
CA LEU A 315 3.59 -16.66 -4.85
C LEU A 315 2.97 -16.88 -6.23
N ILE A 316 3.74 -17.38 -7.19
CA ILE A 316 3.28 -17.69 -8.56
C ILE A 316 2.10 -18.67 -8.53
N ALA A 317 2.24 -19.77 -7.78
CA ALA A 317 1.17 -20.77 -7.66
C ALA A 317 -0.13 -20.17 -7.09
N ARG A 318 -0.03 -19.30 -6.08
CA ARG A 318 -1.19 -18.63 -5.48
C ARG A 318 -1.83 -17.61 -6.41
N ALA A 319 -1.03 -16.84 -7.14
CA ALA A 319 -1.52 -15.88 -8.12
C ALA A 319 -2.30 -16.60 -9.23
N ARG A 320 -1.71 -17.65 -9.81
CA ARG A 320 -2.35 -18.47 -10.85
C ARG A 320 -3.62 -19.15 -10.37
N ALA A 321 -3.63 -19.70 -9.16
CA ALA A 321 -4.83 -20.31 -8.57
C ALA A 321 -5.98 -19.29 -8.41
N ALA A 322 -5.67 -18.00 -8.28
CA ALA A 322 -6.65 -16.91 -8.19
C ALA A 322 -6.91 -16.20 -9.53
N GLY A 323 -6.26 -16.62 -10.62
CA GLY A 323 -6.36 -15.95 -11.93
C GLY A 323 -5.69 -14.57 -11.97
N VAL A 324 -4.77 -14.27 -11.05
CA VAL A 324 -3.99 -13.02 -11.02
C VAL A 324 -2.70 -13.21 -11.82
N SER A 325 -2.43 -12.30 -12.75
CA SER A 325 -1.17 -12.27 -13.50
C SER A 325 -0.01 -11.88 -12.57
N VAL A 326 1.07 -12.65 -12.58
CA VAL A 326 2.23 -12.46 -11.68
C VAL A 326 3.47 -12.03 -12.46
N PHE A 327 3.98 -10.84 -12.12
CA PHE A 327 5.15 -10.24 -12.76
C PHE A 327 6.35 -10.29 -11.80
N GLY A 328 7.48 -10.79 -12.31
CA GLY A 328 8.72 -10.92 -11.57
C GLY A 328 9.61 -9.68 -11.72
N GLY A 329 9.86 -8.95 -10.65
CA GLY A 329 10.83 -7.87 -10.58
C GLY A 329 12.19 -8.38 -10.15
N THR A 330 13.24 -8.12 -10.93
CA THR A 330 14.61 -8.46 -10.53
C THR A 330 15.06 -7.66 -9.31
N VAL A 331 15.74 -8.31 -8.36
CA VAL A 331 16.27 -7.69 -7.14
C VAL A 331 17.38 -6.70 -7.51
N LEU A 332 17.32 -5.50 -6.95
CA LEU A 332 18.27 -4.42 -7.24
C LEU A 332 19.71 -4.80 -6.86
N PRO A 333 20.72 -4.16 -7.45
CA PRO A 333 22.09 -4.24 -6.95
C PRO A 333 22.20 -3.58 -5.58
N PHE A 334 23.08 -4.08 -4.71
CA PHE A 334 23.24 -3.60 -3.33
C PHE A 334 24.70 -3.56 -2.85
N ALA A 335 25.67 -3.62 -3.77
CA ALA A 335 27.09 -3.57 -3.39
C ALA A 335 27.46 -2.21 -2.77
N GLY A 336 28.14 -2.25 -1.63
CA GLY A 336 28.40 -1.12 -0.74
C GLY A 336 27.40 -0.92 0.39
N SER A 337 26.25 -1.61 0.37
CA SER A 337 25.23 -1.49 1.43
C SER A 337 25.58 -2.33 2.66
N VAL A 338 24.75 -2.22 3.70
CA VAL A 338 24.81 -3.08 4.90
C VAL A 338 24.63 -4.58 4.61
N TYR A 339 24.10 -4.95 3.44
CA TYR A 339 23.90 -6.34 3.02
C TYR A 339 25.03 -6.87 2.13
N ASP A 340 26.08 -6.08 1.90
CA ASP A 340 27.06 -6.38 0.88
C ASP A 340 28.08 -7.46 1.28
N GLU A 341 27.79 -8.69 0.86
CA GLU A 341 28.73 -9.81 0.93
C GLU A 341 28.85 -10.53 -0.42
N PRO A 342 30.03 -11.08 -0.77
CA PRO A 342 30.20 -11.85 -2.00
C PRO A 342 29.16 -12.98 -2.16
N ALA A 343 28.82 -13.67 -1.07
CA ALA A 343 27.82 -14.73 -1.07
C ALA A 343 26.40 -14.19 -1.37
N HIS A 344 26.02 -13.07 -0.77
CA HIS A 344 24.73 -12.41 -1.02
C HIS A 344 24.61 -11.96 -2.47
N ARG A 345 25.66 -11.33 -3.04
CA ARG A 345 25.68 -10.91 -4.45
C ARG A 345 25.58 -12.11 -5.40
N ALA A 346 26.30 -13.19 -5.12
CA ALA A 346 26.21 -14.42 -5.92
C ALA A 346 24.79 -15.03 -5.87
N ALA A 347 24.16 -15.09 -4.69
CA ALA A 347 22.79 -15.56 -4.53
C ALA A 347 21.78 -14.66 -5.27
N ARG A 348 21.92 -13.33 -5.15
CA ARG A 348 21.12 -12.36 -5.89
C ARG A 348 21.22 -12.56 -7.40
N ASN A 349 22.44 -12.74 -7.92
CA ASN A 349 22.66 -12.96 -9.35
C ASN A 349 22.00 -14.25 -9.85
N ARG A 350 22.11 -15.34 -9.07
CA ARG A 350 21.41 -16.60 -9.38
C ARG A 350 19.89 -16.46 -9.33
N LEU A 351 19.35 -15.76 -8.34
CA LEU A 351 17.91 -15.47 -8.26
C LEU A 351 17.45 -14.66 -9.47
N ASN A 352 18.15 -13.57 -9.79
CA ASN A 352 17.81 -12.70 -10.91
C ASN A 352 17.94 -13.40 -12.27
N GLN A 353 18.91 -14.32 -12.43
CA GLN A 353 18.99 -15.16 -13.61
C GLN A 353 17.74 -16.04 -13.74
N TRP A 354 17.32 -16.71 -12.67
CA TRP A 354 16.09 -17.50 -12.67
C TRP A 354 14.85 -16.65 -12.95
N ILE A 355 14.74 -15.45 -12.37
CA ILE A 355 13.62 -14.52 -12.67
C ILE A 355 13.56 -14.23 -14.18
N ARG A 356 14.70 -13.95 -14.83
CA ARG A 356 14.77 -13.59 -16.25
C ARG A 356 14.59 -14.76 -17.21
N GLU A 357 15.14 -15.92 -16.87
CA GLU A 357 15.34 -17.03 -17.80
C GLU A 357 14.51 -18.27 -17.45
N GLY A 358 13.98 -18.35 -16.23
CA GLY A 358 13.23 -19.52 -15.74
C GLY A 358 11.86 -19.71 -16.40
N GLY A 359 11.28 -18.65 -16.99
CA GLY A 359 9.99 -18.72 -17.69
C GLY A 359 8.77 -19.00 -16.80
N GLU A 360 8.91 -18.84 -15.47
CA GLU A 360 7.85 -19.16 -14.52
C GLU A 360 6.91 -18.00 -14.22
N PHE A 361 7.36 -16.74 -14.40
CA PHE A 361 6.50 -15.55 -14.31
C PHE A 361 5.77 -15.29 -15.62
N ASP A 362 4.62 -14.64 -15.55
CA ASP A 362 3.84 -14.29 -16.75
C ASP A 362 4.50 -13.13 -17.52
N ALA A 363 5.25 -12.27 -16.81
CA ALA A 363 6.18 -11.30 -17.38
C ALA A 363 7.32 -10.96 -16.40
N VAL A 364 8.41 -10.39 -16.90
CA VAL A 364 9.58 -9.99 -16.12
C VAL A 364 9.86 -8.51 -16.30
N ILE A 365 10.11 -7.81 -15.19
CA ILE A 365 10.54 -6.41 -15.16
C ILE A 365 11.97 -6.36 -14.62
N ASP A 366 12.92 -5.96 -15.48
CA ASP A 366 14.35 -5.92 -15.14
C ASP A 366 14.71 -4.63 -14.39
N PHE A 367 14.13 -4.44 -13.20
CA PHE A 367 14.43 -3.34 -12.29
C PHE A 367 15.93 -3.20 -12.00
N ALA A 368 16.65 -4.31 -11.85
CA ALA A 368 18.10 -4.31 -11.67
C ALA A 368 18.83 -3.63 -12.83
N ALA A 369 18.47 -3.94 -14.08
CA ALA A 369 19.06 -3.29 -15.24
C ALA A 369 18.71 -1.80 -15.32
N ALA A 370 17.51 -1.42 -14.86
CA ALA A 370 17.06 -0.03 -14.90
C ALA A 370 17.93 0.90 -14.03
N VAL A 371 18.40 0.41 -12.88
CA VAL A 371 19.08 1.28 -11.90
C VAL A 371 20.58 0.99 -11.70
N ARG A 372 21.12 -0.11 -12.23
CA ARG A 372 22.53 -0.45 -12.02
C ARG A 372 23.50 0.54 -12.66
N ASP A 373 24.67 0.66 -12.06
CA ASP A 373 25.82 1.31 -12.68
C ASP A 373 26.34 0.45 -13.84
N PRO A 374 26.42 0.96 -15.09
CA PRO A 374 26.96 0.21 -16.23
C PRO A 374 28.43 -0.16 -16.06
N ALA A 375 29.22 0.65 -15.33
CA ALA A 375 30.63 0.37 -15.05
C ALA A 375 30.81 -0.56 -13.83
N SER A 376 29.78 -0.72 -12.99
CA SER A 376 29.80 -1.58 -11.81
C SER A 376 28.41 -2.19 -11.56
N PRO A 377 28.00 -3.22 -12.32
CA PRO A 377 26.62 -3.74 -12.33
C PRO A 377 26.05 -4.26 -11.00
N GLU A 378 26.90 -4.46 -10.00
CA GLU A 378 26.50 -4.83 -8.63
C GLU A 378 26.15 -3.62 -7.75
N ARG A 379 26.33 -2.39 -8.23
CA ARG A 379 26.00 -1.14 -7.53
C ARG A 379 24.82 -0.43 -8.19
N LEU A 380 24.08 0.34 -7.39
CA LEU A 380 23.19 1.36 -7.93
C LEU A 380 24.03 2.42 -8.66
N TRP A 381 23.51 2.96 -9.76
CA TRP A 381 24.11 4.13 -10.37
C TRP A 381 24.00 5.32 -9.42
N HIS A 382 25.09 6.07 -9.24
CA HIS A 382 25.19 7.10 -8.19
C HIS A 382 24.04 8.12 -8.17
N GLY A 383 23.53 8.55 -9.34
CA GLY A 383 22.41 9.49 -9.39
C GLY A 383 21.04 8.87 -9.09
N TYR A 384 20.95 7.55 -8.95
CA TYR A 384 19.76 6.82 -8.50
C TYR A 384 19.87 6.34 -7.05
N ASP A 385 21.05 6.43 -6.45
CA ASP A 385 21.32 5.98 -5.08
C ASP A 385 20.86 7.03 -4.06
N SER A 386 20.19 6.59 -2.99
CA SER A 386 19.86 7.46 -1.85
C SER A 386 21.06 7.76 -0.94
N GLY A 387 22.17 7.07 -1.16
CA GLY A 387 23.43 7.20 -0.41
C GLY A 387 23.72 6.00 0.50
N ASP A 388 22.76 5.08 0.66
CA ASP A 388 22.93 3.86 1.46
C ASP A 388 23.28 2.62 0.62
N HIS A 389 23.43 2.80 -0.71
CA HIS A 389 23.76 1.76 -1.66
C HIS A 389 22.73 0.62 -1.76
N LEU A 390 21.52 0.83 -1.26
CA LEU A 390 20.43 -0.17 -1.24
C LEU A 390 19.13 0.40 -1.80
N HIS A 391 18.74 1.59 -1.36
CA HIS A 391 17.47 2.21 -1.69
C HIS A 391 17.61 3.24 -2.82
N PRO A 392 16.72 3.21 -3.82
CA PRO A 392 16.66 4.26 -4.83
C PRO A 392 16.21 5.60 -4.24
N ASN A 393 16.81 6.70 -4.69
CA ASN A 393 16.28 8.04 -4.48
C ASN A 393 15.09 8.33 -5.43
N ASP A 394 14.57 9.56 -5.45
CA ASP A 394 13.47 9.96 -6.35
C ASP A 394 13.73 9.65 -7.84
N ALA A 395 14.95 9.89 -8.33
CA ALA A 395 15.31 9.62 -9.71
C ALA A 395 15.42 8.11 -9.98
N GLY A 396 15.93 7.34 -9.02
CA GLY A 396 15.92 5.88 -9.08
C GLY A 396 14.50 5.30 -9.06
N ALA A 397 13.61 5.82 -8.23
CA ALA A 397 12.20 5.44 -8.20
C ALA A 397 11.48 5.74 -9.53
N LEU A 398 11.81 6.86 -10.18
CA LEU A 398 11.34 7.17 -11.54
C LEU A 398 11.85 6.16 -12.57
N ALA A 399 13.12 5.77 -12.49
CA ALA A 399 13.70 4.76 -13.37
C ALA A 399 13.03 3.38 -13.18
N LEU A 400 12.71 2.99 -11.94
CA LEU A 400 11.92 1.79 -11.66
C LEU A 400 10.53 1.89 -12.28
N ALA A 401 9.82 2.97 -12.02
CA ALA A 401 8.49 3.19 -12.59
C ALA A 401 8.52 3.11 -14.11
N ALA A 402 9.50 3.73 -14.77
CA ALA A 402 9.69 3.73 -16.22
C ALA A 402 9.97 2.34 -16.81
N ALA A 403 10.65 1.47 -16.06
CA ALA A 403 10.98 0.11 -16.49
C ALA A 403 9.74 -0.79 -16.66
N VAL A 404 8.62 -0.45 -16.03
CA VAL A 404 7.35 -1.19 -16.14
C VAL A 404 6.68 -0.89 -17.49
N PRO A 405 6.52 -1.89 -18.38
CA PRO A 405 5.86 -1.68 -19.66
C PRO A 405 4.34 -1.58 -19.50
N LEU A 406 3.73 -0.49 -19.98
CA LEU A 406 2.28 -0.29 -19.82
C LEU A 406 1.44 -1.27 -20.66
N THR A 407 2.03 -1.90 -21.67
CA THR A 407 1.40 -2.98 -22.46
C THR A 407 1.03 -4.19 -21.61
N LEU A 408 1.64 -4.37 -20.43
CA LEU A 408 1.26 -5.41 -19.47
C LEU A 408 -0.16 -5.25 -18.93
N PHE A 409 -0.73 -4.04 -19.04
CA PHE A 409 -2.04 -3.69 -18.47
C PHE A 409 -3.10 -3.43 -19.55
N GLN A 410 -2.75 -3.63 -20.82
CA GLN A 410 -3.70 -3.49 -21.92
C GLN A 410 -4.52 -4.78 -22.06
N PRO A 411 -5.82 -4.68 -22.36
CA PRO A 411 -6.60 -5.87 -22.69
C PRO A 411 -6.00 -6.56 -23.93
N PRO A 412 -6.01 -7.91 -23.98
CA PRO A 412 -5.54 -8.63 -25.16
C PRO A 412 -6.31 -8.15 -26.40
N LYS A 413 -5.60 -7.96 -27.52
CA LYS A 413 -6.25 -7.63 -28.79
C LYS A 413 -7.28 -8.71 -29.12
N ARG A 414 -8.49 -8.31 -29.52
CA ARG A 414 -9.62 -9.21 -29.83
C ARG A 414 -9.40 -10.11 -31.06
N ASP A 415 -8.20 -10.16 -31.64
CA ASP A 415 -7.92 -10.89 -32.88
C ASP A 415 -7.50 -12.35 -32.68
N GLY A 416 -7.59 -12.90 -31.45
CA GLY A 416 -7.29 -14.30 -31.19
C GLY A 416 -5.80 -14.65 -31.24
N SER A 417 -4.93 -13.66 -31.38
CA SER A 417 -3.49 -13.86 -31.27
C SER A 417 -3.12 -14.10 -29.79
N PRO A 418 -2.30 -15.12 -29.47
CA PRO A 418 -1.82 -15.31 -28.10
C PRO A 418 -1.12 -14.04 -27.60
N ALA A 419 -1.30 -13.71 -26.32
CA ALA A 419 -0.55 -12.63 -25.68
C ALA A 419 0.95 -12.86 -25.94
N PRO A 420 1.69 -11.87 -26.45
CA PRO A 420 3.08 -12.08 -26.77
C PRO A 420 3.85 -12.40 -25.48
N THR A 421 4.44 -13.59 -25.41
CA THR A 421 5.60 -13.87 -24.55
C THR A 421 6.77 -13.06 -25.08
N ARG A 422 6.76 -11.75 -24.85
CA ARG A 422 7.83 -10.84 -25.26
C ARG A 422 8.55 -10.33 -24.03
N ARG A 423 9.87 -10.44 -24.05
CA ARG A 423 10.76 -9.54 -23.32
C ARG A 423 10.34 -8.11 -23.68
N ILE A 424 9.82 -7.38 -22.71
CA ILE A 424 9.61 -5.94 -22.86
C ILE A 424 10.53 -5.27 -21.86
N SER A 425 11.74 -4.95 -22.30
CA SER A 425 12.60 -4.00 -21.60
C SER A 425 12.05 -2.61 -21.89
N GLY A 426 11.47 -1.95 -20.88
CA GLY A 426 11.29 -0.51 -20.95
C GLY A 426 12.68 0.14 -20.97
N THR A 427 12.97 0.97 -21.97
CA THR A 427 14.19 1.78 -21.97
C THR A 427 14.06 2.80 -20.83
N PRO A 428 14.97 2.83 -19.84
CA PRO A 428 14.95 3.87 -18.82
C PRO A 428 15.12 5.25 -19.47
N PRO A 429 14.61 6.33 -18.85
CA PRO A 429 14.82 7.68 -19.33
C PRO A 429 16.32 8.00 -19.43
N ASP A 430 16.70 8.83 -20.42
CA ASP A 430 18.09 9.24 -20.60
C ASP A 430 18.61 9.92 -19.32
N ARG A 431 19.74 9.41 -18.82
CA ARG A 431 20.40 9.82 -17.57
C ARG A 431 20.88 11.28 -17.59
N SER A 432 20.75 11.95 -18.72
CA SER A 432 21.07 13.36 -18.94
C SER A 432 19.97 14.35 -18.49
N THR A 433 18.74 13.89 -18.23
CA THR A 433 17.63 14.80 -17.88
C THR A 433 17.63 15.18 -16.39
N THR A 434 18.38 16.24 -16.09
CA THR A 434 18.27 16.98 -14.82
C THR A 434 16.97 17.80 -14.88
N VAL A 435 15.95 17.46 -14.09
CA VAL A 435 14.73 18.28 -13.97
C VAL A 435 15.06 19.49 -13.09
N VAL A 436 15.53 20.56 -13.72
CA VAL A 436 15.49 21.90 -13.12
C VAL A 436 14.12 22.49 -13.42
N GLY A 437 13.16 22.27 -12.52
CA GLY A 437 11.89 22.98 -12.54
C GLY A 437 12.05 24.37 -11.94
N SER A 438 12.45 25.35 -12.73
CA SER A 438 12.33 26.76 -12.38
C SER A 438 10.84 27.16 -12.44
N VAL A 439 10.28 27.52 -11.28
CA VAL A 439 8.95 28.12 -11.16
C VAL A 439 8.97 29.52 -11.78
N PRO A 440 8.05 29.88 -12.71
CA PRO A 440 7.92 31.26 -13.14
C PRO A 440 7.21 32.06 -12.04
N HIS A 441 7.91 33.05 -11.50
CA HIS A 441 7.33 34.16 -10.74
C HIS A 441 6.31 34.89 -11.63
N SER A 442 5.10 35.12 -11.12
CA SER A 442 4.14 36.07 -11.67
C SER A 442 3.97 37.23 -10.69
N PRO A 443 3.70 38.46 -11.19
CA PRO A 443 4.11 39.69 -10.52
C PRO A 443 3.11 40.15 -9.46
N GLU A 444 3.65 40.80 -8.42
CA GLU A 444 2.92 41.53 -7.41
C GLU A 444 2.06 42.64 -8.03
N SER A 445 0.78 42.67 -7.66
CA SER A 445 -0.11 43.80 -7.90
C SER A 445 0.21 44.89 -6.88
N THR A 446 0.81 45.99 -7.33
CA THR A 446 0.88 47.25 -6.59
C THR A 446 -0.51 47.85 -6.42
N THR A 447 -1.01 47.91 -5.19
CA THR A 447 -2.08 48.84 -4.81
C THR A 447 -1.45 50.14 -4.31
N ALA A 448 -1.71 51.22 -5.05
CA ALA A 448 -1.46 52.57 -4.60
C ALA A 448 -2.44 52.94 -3.48
N SER A 449 -1.92 53.44 -2.37
CA SER A 449 -2.68 54.26 -1.41
C SER A 449 -2.07 55.65 -1.39
N SER A 450 -2.96 56.63 -1.48
CA SER A 450 -2.75 58.08 -1.41
C SER A 450 -1.89 58.55 -0.24
N ALA A 451 -0.92 59.42 -0.54
CA ALA A 451 -0.74 60.75 0.04
C ALA A 451 0.11 61.59 -0.93
#